data_AF-A0A7X6X028-F1
#
_entry.id   AF-A0A7X6X028-F1
#
_cell.length_a   1.000
_cell.length_b   1.000
_cell.length_c   1.000
_cell.angle_alpha   90.00
_cell.angle_beta   90.00
_cell.angle_gamma   90.00
#
_symmetry.space_group_name_H-M   'P 1'
#
loop_
_entity.id
_entity.type
_entity.pdbx_description
1 polymer ?
#
loop_
_entity_poly.entity_id
_entity_poly.type
_entity_poly.pdbx_seq_one_letter_code
_entity_poly.pdbx_strand_id
1 'polypeptide(L)'
;MNFFDAQTESAALAQRLASHQGLVVACYCAAWCDTCGGYLPGFRELAGRHPEHLFVWVDIEENEALLDDEDVENFPTLLVQSPGGNLFFGAMLPHPEHLQRLLQSMNASQPTQREGPGLLKDLI
;
A
#
# COMPACT_ATOMS: atom_id res chain seq x y z
N MET A 1 -10.11 -12.20 2.83
CA MET A 1 -8.68 -11.96 2.53
C MET A 1 -8.56 -10.51 2.11
N ASN A 2 -7.73 -9.74 2.81
CA ASN A 2 -7.55 -8.31 2.59
C ASN A 2 -6.07 -7.90 2.53
N PHE A 3 -5.19 -8.89 2.40
CA PHE A 3 -3.77 -8.71 2.10
C PHE A 3 -3.51 -9.43 0.79
N PHE A 4 -2.83 -8.76 -0.13
CA PHE A 4 -2.51 -9.27 -1.46
C PHE A 4 -1.05 -8.97 -1.79
N ASP A 5 -0.39 -9.92 -2.43
CA ASP A 5 0.89 -9.72 -3.07
C ASP A 5 0.69 -9.36 -4.55
N ALA A 6 1.16 -8.18 -4.97
CA ALA A 6 0.87 -7.65 -6.31
C ALA A 6 1.46 -8.50 -7.43
N GLN A 7 2.59 -9.19 -7.18
CA GLN A 7 3.26 -10.02 -8.17
C GLN A 7 2.51 -11.35 -8.36
N THR A 8 2.15 -12.01 -7.26
CA THR A 8 1.61 -13.38 -7.30
C THR A 8 0.10 -13.45 -7.37
N GLU A 9 -0.61 -12.37 -7.01
CA GLU A 9 -2.07 -12.34 -6.89
C GLU A 9 -2.73 -11.21 -7.72
N SER A 10 -2.05 -10.71 -8.76
CA SER A 10 -2.47 -9.54 -9.55
C SER A 10 -3.93 -9.55 -10.00
N ALA A 11 -4.40 -10.65 -10.61
CA ALA A 11 -5.77 -10.77 -11.09
C ALA A 11 -6.81 -10.69 -9.95
N ALA A 12 -6.53 -11.30 -8.79
CA ALA A 12 -7.41 -11.25 -7.63
C ALA A 12 -7.37 -9.86 -6.97
N LEU A 13 -6.20 -9.23 -6.94
CA LEU A 13 -6.00 -7.87 -6.46
C LEU A 13 -6.79 -6.87 -7.31
N ALA A 14 -6.70 -6.94 -8.65
CA ALA A 14 -7.44 -6.07 -9.57
C ALA A 14 -8.96 -6.17 -9.33
N GLN A 15 -9.49 -7.40 -9.24
CA GLN A 15 -10.91 -7.62 -8.94
C GLN A 15 -11.30 -7.03 -7.57
N ARG A 16 -10.43 -7.17 -6.57
CA ARG A 16 -10.69 -6.64 -5.24
C ARG A 16 -10.67 -5.12 -5.23
N LEU A 17 -9.69 -4.49 -5.87
CA LEU A 17 -9.56 -3.03 -5.98
C LEU A 17 -10.79 -2.41 -6.66
N ALA A 18 -11.30 -3.02 -7.72
CA ALA A 18 -12.48 -2.53 -8.46
C ALA A 18 -13.77 -2.45 -7.60
N SER A 19 -13.88 -3.25 -6.54
CA SER A 19 -15.08 -3.32 -5.68
C SER A 19 -14.86 -2.81 -4.26
N HIS A 20 -13.62 -2.50 -3.87
CA HIS A 20 -13.27 -2.05 -2.53
C HIS A 20 -13.60 -0.57 -2.31
N GLN A 21 -14.17 -0.24 -1.15
CA GLN A 21 -14.58 1.13 -0.80
C GLN A 21 -13.80 1.69 0.39
N GLY A 22 -13.02 0.85 1.09
CA GLY A 22 -12.17 1.28 2.19
C GLY A 22 -10.85 1.86 1.69
N LEU A 23 -9.95 2.14 2.63
CA LEU A 23 -8.59 2.52 2.28
C LEU A 23 -7.85 1.37 1.58
N VAL A 24 -6.99 1.73 0.63
CA VAL A 24 -5.98 0.86 0.05
C VAL A 24 -4.63 1.29 0.61
N VAL A 25 -3.89 0.35 1.17
CA VAL A 25 -2.61 0.55 1.85
C VAL A 25 -1.57 -0.27 1.13
N ALA A 26 -0.74 0.37 0.30
CA ALA A 26 0.33 -0.30 -0.43
C ALA A 26 1.67 -0.08 0.26
N CYS A 27 2.50 -1.13 0.28
CA CYS A 27 3.87 -1.09 0.74
C CYS A 27 4.80 -1.39 -0.45
N TYR A 28 5.46 -0.35 -0.95
CA TYR A 28 6.50 -0.45 -1.97
C TYR A 28 7.81 -0.89 -1.32
N CYS A 29 8.30 -2.02 -1.79
CA CYS A 29 9.46 -2.73 -1.27
C CYS A 29 10.25 -3.36 -2.42
N ALA A 30 11.37 -4.00 -2.08
CA ALA A 30 12.16 -4.79 -3.00
C ALA A 30 12.60 -6.09 -2.32
N ALA A 31 12.76 -7.18 -3.09
CA ALA A 31 13.15 -8.48 -2.57
C ALA A 31 14.50 -8.46 -1.82
N TRP A 32 15.45 -7.64 -2.29
CA TRP A 32 16.78 -7.52 -1.67
C TRP A 32 16.79 -6.72 -0.36
N CYS A 33 15.66 -6.08 0.02
CA CYS A 33 15.60 -5.24 1.20
C CYS A 33 15.29 -6.06 2.46
N ASP A 34 16.32 -6.36 3.26
CA ASP A 34 16.17 -7.05 4.56
C ASP A 34 15.15 -6.38 5.49
N THR A 35 15.11 -5.04 5.45
CA THR A 35 14.16 -4.25 6.25
C THR A 35 12.71 -4.52 5.86
N CYS A 36 12.42 -4.61 4.55
CA CYS A 36 11.11 -5.00 4.05
C CYS A 36 10.77 -6.44 4.45
N GLY A 37 11.72 -7.37 4.33
CA GLY A 37 11.53 -8.76 4.76
C GLY A 37 11.15 -8.87 6.24
N GLY A 38 11.81 -8.10 7.11
CA GLY A 38 11.47 -8.02 8.53
C GLY A 38 10.14 -7.32 8.83
N TYR A 39 9.70 -6.40 7.95
CA TYR A 39 8.45 -5.65 8.10
C TYR A 39 7.21 -6.46 7.68
N LEU A 40 7.33 -7.30 6.66
CA LEU A 40 6.21 -8.03 6.04
C LEU A 40 5.30 -8.77 7.05
N PRO A 41 5.81 -9.50 8.07
CA PRO A 41 4.94 -10.17 9.05
C PRO A 41 4.04 -9.21 9.81
N GLY A 42 4.60 -8.06 10.25
CA GLY A 42 3.85 -7.04 10.98
C GLY A 42 2.86 -6.29 10.09
N PHE A 43 3.22 -6.05 8.83
CA PHE A 43 2.30 -5.48 7.84
C PHE A 43 1.12 -6.41 7.55
N ARG A 44 1.37 -7.72 7.42
CA ARG A 44 0.32 -8.75 7.26
C ARG A 44 -0.57 -8.87 8.50
N GLU A 45 0.00 -8.81 9.70
CA GLU A 45 -0.78 -8.81 10.95
C GLU A 45 -1.69 -7.58 11.01
N LEU A 46 -1.17 -6.40 10.65
CA LEU A 46 -1.94 -5.17 10.62
C LEU A 46 -3.12 -5.25 9.64
N ALA A 47 -2.92 -5.89 8.49
CA ALA A 47 -4.02 -6.19 7.56
C ALA A 47 -5.14 -6.98 8.26
N GLY A 48 -4.80 -8.03 9.00
CA GLY A 48 -5.77 -8.82 9.76
C GLY A 48 -6.54 -8.02 10.82
N ARG A 49 -5.92 -6.95 11.37
CA ARG A 49 -6.54 -6.05 12.37
C ARG A 49 -7.42 -4.96 11.74
N HIS A 50 -7.29 -4.73 10.43
CA HIS A 50 -8.05 -3.74 9.66
C HIS A 50 -8.78 -4.38 8.46
N PRO A 51 -9.75 -5.28 8.70
CA PRO A 51 -10.47 -6.01 7.65
C PRO A 51 -11.26 -5.11 6.68
N GLU A 52 -11.55 -3.87 7.09
CA GLU A 52 -12.19 -2.82 6.29
C GLU A 52 -11.25 -2.16 5.26
N HIS A 53 -9.95 -2.39 5.37
CA HIS A 53 -8.93 -1.86 4.46
C HIS A 53 -8.29 -2.98 3.64
N LEU A 54 -7.75 -2.61 2.49
CA LEU A 54 -7.03 -3.49 1.59
C LEU A 54 -5.54 -3.21 1.69
N PHE A 55 -4.75 -4.24 1.95
CA PHE A 55 -3.29 -4.16 2.06
C PHE A 55 -2.66 -4.81 0.84
N VAL A 56 -1.69 -4.13 0.26
CA VAL A 56 -0.99 -4.55 -0.96
C VAL A 56 0.50 -4.53 -0.71
N TRP A 57 1.15 -5.67 -0.92
CA TRP A 57 2.60 -5.76 -0.94
C TRP A 57 3.08 -5.63 -2.38
N VAL A 58 3.95 -4.65 -2.65
CA VAL A 58 4.45 -4.36 -3.98
C VAL A 58 5.96 -4.51 -3.97
N ASP A 59 6.46 -5.52 -4.69
CA ASP A 59 7.87 -5.56 -5.07
C ASP A 59 8.05 -4.72 -6.34
N ILE A 60 8.79 -3.62 -6.22
CA ILE A 60 8.96 -2.67 -7.32
C ILE A 60 9.90 -3.18 -8.41
N GLU A 61 10.76 -4.16 -8.13
CA GLU A 61 11.64 -4.75 -9.16
C GLU A 61 10.80 -5.48 -10.24
N GLU A 62 9.61 -5.94 -9.84
CA GLU A 62 8.73 -6.75 -10.67
C GLU A 62 7.46 -6.00 -11.08
N ASN A 63 7.12 -4.92 -10.37
CA ASN A 63 5.86 -4.18 -10.54
C ASN A 63 6.09 -2.67 -10.57
N GLU A 64 7.13 -2.20 -11.26
CA GLU A 64 7.47 -0.77 -11.41
C GLU A 64 6.28 0.07 -11.91
N ALA A 65 5.41 -0.49 -12.76
CA ALA A 65 4.24 0.21 -13.29
C ALA A 65 3.25 0.65 -12.18
N LEU A 66 3.29 0.03 -11.00
CA LEU A 66 2.45 0.43 -9.85
C LEU A 66 2.98 1.67 -9.13
N LEU A 67 4.14 2.20 -9.52
CA LEU A 67 4.67 3.50 -9.11
C LEU A 67 4.34 4.62 -10.10
N ASP A 68 3.74 4.32 -11.26
CA ASP A 68 3.44 5.33 -12.28
C ASP A 68 4.71 6.16 -12.64
N ASP A 69 4.68 7.49 -12.52
CA ASP A 69 5.83 8.36 -12.75
C ASP A 69 6.72 8.58 -11.48
N GLU A 70 6.43 7.93 -10.35
CA GLU A 70 7.16 8.12 -9.10
C GLU A 70 8.43 7.28 -9.02
N ASP A 71 9.49 7.86 -8.46
CA ASP A 71 10.78 7.19 -8.23
C ASP A 71 10.99 6.94 -6.73
N VAL A 72 10.98 5.68 -6.32
CA VAL A 72 11.12 5.26 -4.92
C VAL A 72 12.49 4.65 -4.68
N GLU A 73 13.34 5.41 -4.00
CA GLU A 73 14.70 4.96 -3.62
C GLU A 73 14.79 4.48 -2.16
N ASN A 74 13.77 4.77 -1.33
CA ASN A 74 13.77 4.48 0.10
C ASN A 74 12.70 3.44 0.45
N PHE A 75 13.11 2.37 1.12
CA PHE A 75 12.22 1.26 1.47
C PHE A 75 12.09 1.05 2.99
N PRO A 76 10.90 0.69 3.51
CA PRO A 76 9.63 0.65 2.78
C PRO A 76 9.07 2.06 2.52
N THR A 77 8.43 2.24 1.37
CA THR A 77 7.59 3.42 1.08
C THR A 77 6.13 3.01 1.12
N LEU A 78 5.32 3.75 1.87
CA LEU A 78 3.92 3.44 2.08
C LEU A 78 3.05 4.41 1.28
N LEU A 79 1.97 3.87 0.73
CA LEU A 79 0.91 4.61 0.08
C LEU A 79 -0.41 4.29 0.77
N VAL A 80 -1.20 5.31 1.07
CA VAL A 80 -2.57 5.16 1.54
C VAL A 80 -3.49 5.92 0.60
N GLN A 81 -4.45 5.23 0.00
CA GLN A 81 -5.45 5.80 -0.91
C GLN A 81 -6.85 5.64 -0.35
N SER A 82 -7.67 6.68 -0.50
CA SER A 82 -9.12 6.57 -0.44
C SER A 82 -9.68 6.33 -1.86
N PRO A 83 -10.98 6.03 -2.03
CA PRO A 83 -11.59 5.98 -3.36
C PRO A 83 -11.43 7.28 -4.17
N GLY A 84 -11.17 8.41 -3.51
CA GLY A 84 -11.01 9.73 -4.11
C GLY A 84 -9.58 10.10 -4.50
N GLY A 85 -8.54 9.40 -4.02
CA GLY A 85 -7.15 9.76 -4.27
C GLY A 85 -6.17 9.41 -3.15
N ASN A 86 -4.94 9.89 -3.29
CA ASN A 86 -3.86 9.67 -2.34
C ASN A 86 -4.11 10.45 -1.04
N LEU A 87 -4.02 9.78 0.10
CA LEU A 87 -4.03 10.37 1.44
C LEU A 87 -2.62 10.48 2.03
N PHE A 88 -1.73 9.54 1.67
CA PHE A 88 -0.33 9.53 2.09
C PHE A 88 0.52 8.83 1.06
N PHE A 89 1.72 9.36 0.81
CA PHE A 89 2.78 8.70 0.08
C PHE A 89 4.12 9.08 0.71
N GLY A 90 4.93 8.10 1.08
CA GLY A 90 6.28 8.37 1.59
C GLY A 90 6.94 7.24 2.36
N ALA A 91 8.26 7.37 2.51
CA ALA A 91 9.07 6.43 3.28
C ALA A 91 8.68 6.42 4.75
N MET A 92 8.63 5.23 5.35
CA MET A 92 8.32 5.06 6.76
C MET A 92 9.25 4.01 7.39
N LEU A 93 9.66 4.24 8.64
CA LEU A 93 10.37 3.21 9.39
C LEU A 93 9.51 1.93 9.50
N PRO A 94 10.14 0.73 9.49
CA PRO A 94 9.48 -0.58 9.44
C PRO A 94 8.84 -0.98 10.79
N HIS A 95 8.05 -0.09 11.38
CA HIS A 95 7.35 -0.28 12.64
C HIS A 95 5.84 -0.28 12.39
N PRO A 96 5.16 -1.43 12.51
CA PRO A 96 3.72 -1.52 12.21
C PRO A 96 2.86 -0.52 13.00
N GLU A 97 3.28 -0.17 14.22
CA GLU A 97 2.62 0.84 15.07
C GLU A 97 2.60 2.24 14.44
N HIS A 98 3.60 2.61 13.62
CA HIS A 98 3.61 3.90 12.92
C HIS A 98 2.51 3.94 11.86
N LEU A 99 2.41 2.88 11.05
CA LEU A 99 1.34 2.75 10.06
C LEU A 99 -0.03 2.64 10.75
N GLN A 100 -0.15 1.88 11.84
CA GLN A 100 -1.40 1.79 12.60
C GLN A 100 -1.88 3.17 13.07
N ARG A 101 -0.98 3.99 13.64
CA ARG A 101 -1.30 5.37 14.05
C ARG A 101 -1.71 6.24 12.87
N LEU A 102 -1.01 6.11 11.74
CA LEU A 102 -1.35 6.81 10.51
C LEU A 102 -2.78 6.47 10.07
N LEU A 103 -3.12 5.19 9.97
CA LEU A 103 -4.45 4.71 9.59
C LEU A 103 -5.53 5.18 10.58
N GLN A 104 -5.26 5.16 11.89
CA GLN A 104 -6.17 5.67 12.92
C GLN A 104 -6.42 7.18 12.81
N SER A 105 -5.45 7.95 12.29
CA SER A 105 -5.58 9.38 12.07
C SER A 105 -6.31 9.74 10.77
N MET A 106 -6.47 8.76 9.87
CA MET A 106 -7.05 8.95 8.55
C MET A 106 -8.55 8.67 8.54
N ASN A 107 -9.24 9.37 7.66
CA ASN A 107 -10.60 9.02 7.27
C ASN A 107 -10.74 9.24 5.76
N ALA A 108 -11.64 8.48 5.13
CA ALA A 108 -11.84 8.53 3.67
C ALA A 108 -12.32 9.90 3.14
N SER A 109 -12.76 10.79 4.04
CA SER A 109 -13.23 12.14 3.71
C SER A 109 -12.13 13.20 3.82
N GLN A 110 -10.90 12.82 4.16
CA GLN A 110 -9.78 13.75 4.20
C GLN A 110 -9.43 14.29 2.81
N PRO A 111 -8.93 15.55 2.71
CA PRO A 111 -8.43 16.08 1.46
C PRO A 111 -7.34 15.17 0.91
N THR A 112 -7.47 14.83 -0.38
CA THR A 112 -6.44 14.09 -1.09
C THR A 112 -5.27 15.00 -1.41
N GLN A 113 -4.08 14.42 -1.49
CA GLN A 113 -2.88 15.09 -1.95
C GLN A 113 -2.49 14.64 -3.36
N ARG A 114 -1.55 15.38 -3.95
CA ARG A 114 -1.04 15.13 -5.31
C ARG A 114 0.20 14.24 -5.34
N GLU A 115 0.84 14.02 -4.20
CA GLU A 115 2.04 13.20 -4.10
C GLU A 115 1.70 11.71 -4.22
N GLY A 116 2.56 10.97 -4.91
CA GLY A 116 2.41 9.54 -5.13
C GLY A 116 1.74 9.18 -6.44
N PRO A 117 1.71 7.88 -6.76
CA PRO A 117 1.25 7.38 -8.05
C PRO A 117 -0.25 7.60 -8.26
N GLY A 118 -0.71 7.33 -9.49
CA GLY A 118 -2.13 7.15 -9.78
C GLY A 118 -2.83 6.15 -8.85
N LEU A 119 -4.17 6.10 -8.93
CA LEU A 119 -4.94 5.14 -8.13
C LEU A 119 -4.52 3.71 -8.49
N LEU A 120 -4.20 2.88 -7.49
CA LEU A 120 -3.71 1.52 -7.73
C LEU A 120 -4.64 0.68 -8.61
N LYS A 121 -5.95 0.90 -8.49
CA LYS A 121 -6.98 0.21 -9.29
C LYS A 121 -6.89 0.49 -10.79
N ASP A 122 -6.24 1.58 -11.18
CA ASP A 122 -6.07 2.03 -12.56
C ASP A 122 -4.68 1.62 -13.12
N LEU A 123 -3.78 1.12 -12.26
CA LEU A 123 -2.40 0.74 -12.60
C LEU A 123 -2.19 -0.79 -12.70
N ILE A 124 -3.20 -1.59 -12.35
CA ILE A 124 -3.14 -3.06 -12.27
C ILE A 124 -3.99 -3.77 -13.33
#